data_AF-A0A4R8FEM8-F1
#
_entry.id   AF-A0A4R8FEM8-F1
#
_cell.length_a   1.000
_cell.length_b   1.000
_cell.length_c   1.000
_cell.angle_alpha   90.00
_cell.angle_beta   90.00
_cell.angle_gamma   90.00
#
_symmetry.space_group_name_H-M   'P 1'
#
loop_
_entity.id
_entity.type
_entity.pdbx_description
1 polymer ?
#
loop_
_entity_poly.entity_id
_entity_poly.type
_entity_poly.pdbx_seq_one_letter_code
_entity_poly.pdbx_strand_id
1 'polypeptide(L)' 'MAKHDDDNRSRQLNPENDAYWQSRGEDERPEDWEDRAD' A
#
# COMPACT_ATOMS: atom_id res chain seq x y z
N MET A 1 -14.28 19.06 -2.51
CA MET A 1 -13.62 17.98 -3.28
C MET A 1 -12.58 17.33 -2.36
N ALA A 2 -12.89 16.18 -1.78
CA ALA A 2 -11.92 15.43 -0.98
C ALA A 2 -12.04 13.95 -1.34
N LYS A 3 -11.74 13.61 -2.59
CA LYS A 3 -11.60 12.21 -3.03
C LYS A 3 -10.23 11.62 -2.65
N HIS A 4 -9.24 12.49 -2.42
CA HIS A 4 -7.87 12.07 -2.11
C HIS A 4 -7.74 11.36 -0.75
N ASP A 5 -8.53 11.73 0.26
CA ASP A 5 -8.47 11.09 1.58
C ASP A 5 -9.09 9.68 1.60
N ASP A 6 -10.19 9.47 0.86
CA ASP A 6 -10.81 8.15 0.71
C ASP A 6 -9.98 7.23 -0.21
N ASP A 7 -9.37 7.79 -1.26
CA ASP A 7 -8.44 7.06 -2.11
C ASP A 7 -7.18 6.64 -1.34
N ASN A 8 -6.71 7.43 -0.38
CA ASN A 8 -5.56 7.08 0.47
C ASN A 8 -5.89 5.91 1.41
N ARG A 9 -7.10 5.84 1.97
CA ARG A 9 -7.49 4.69 2.82
C ARG A 9 -7.52 3.37 2.06
N SER A 10 -7.97 3.40 0.81
CA SER A 10 -8.05 2.19 -0.02
C SER A 10 -6.65 1.71 -0.45
N ARG A 11 -5.72 2.64 -0.67
CA ARG A 11 -4.32 2.33 -1.04
C ARG A 11 -3.50 1.81 0.13
N GLN A 12 -3.76 2.26 1.36
CA GLN A 12 -3.06 1.79 2.57
C GLN A 12 -3.37 0.33 2.93
N LEU A 13 -4.45 -0.25 2.41
CA LEU A 13 -4.84 -1.64 2.64
C LEU A 13 -4.59 -2.54 1.42
N ASN A 14 -4.01 -2.00 0.34
CA ASN A 14 -3.70 -2.77 -0.85
C ASN A 14 -2.18 -3.07 -0.90
N PRO A 15 -1.75 -4.34 -0.79
CA PRO A 15 -0.35 -4.71 -0.92
C PRO A 15 0.26 -4.41 -2.29
N GLU A 16 -0.54 -4.12 -3.32
CA GLU A 16 -0.06 -3.60 -4.60
C GLU A 16 0.46 -2.14 -4.51
N ASN A 17 0.09 -1.41 -3.46
CA ASN A 17 0.43 0.00 -3.32
C ASN A 17 1.59 0.21 -2.35
N ASP A 18 2.53 1.10 -2.70
CA ASP A 18 3.67 1.42 -1.83
C ASP A 18 3.21 1.96 -0.46
N ALA A 19 2.06 2.64 -0.41
CA ALA A 19 1.47 3.16 0.83
C ALA A 19 1.17 2.06 1.87
N TYR A 20 0.86 0.83 1.43
CA TYR A 20 0.67 -0.32 2.32
C TYR A 20 1.99 -0.72 2.99
N TRP A 21 3.08 -0.79 2.21
CA TRP A 21 4.41 -1.17 2.69
C TRP A 21 5.06 -0.09 3.55
N GLN A 22 4.91 1.17 3.15
CA GLN A 22 5.31 2.36 3.92
C GLN A 22 4.64 2.42 5.30
N SER A 23 3.37 2.06 5.39
CA SER A 23 2.66 1.97 6.67
C SER A 23 3.19 0.86 7.59
N ARG A 24 3.92 -0.12 7.04
CA ARG A 24 4.57 -1.23 7.77
C ARG A 24 6.04 -0.95 8.08
N GLY A 25 6.59 0.17 7.62
CA GLY A 25 7.99 0.56 7.84
C GLY A 25 8.93 0.16 6.71
N GLU A 26 8.40 -0.19 5.54
CA GLU A 26 9.18 -0.53 4.34
C GLU A 26 9.25 0.69 3.41
N ASP A 27 10.41 0.96 2.80
CA ASP A 27 10.61 2.13 1.94
C ASP A 27 9.85 2.05 0.60
N GLU A 28 9.51 0.86 0.12
CA GLU A 28 8.67 0.68 -1.06
C GLU A 28 8.10 -0.75 -1.07
N ARG A 29 7.23 -1.03 -2.04
CA ARG A 29 6.77 -2.39 -2.27
C ARG A 29 7.94 -3.30 -2.69
N PRO A 30 8.22 -4.40 -1.96
CA PRO A 30 9.21 -5.39 -2.36
C PRO A 30 8.85 -6.04 -3.71
N GLU A 31 9.83 -6.52 -4.48
CA GLU A 31 9.55 -7.24 -5.74
C GLU A 31 8.79 -8.57 -5.50
N ASP A 32 9.10 -9.27 -4.40
CA ASP A 32 8.42 -10.49 -3.91
C ASP A 32 7.12 -10.18 -3.12
N TRP A 33 6.47 -9.04 -3.35
CA TRP A 33 5.26 -8.70 -2.58
C TRP A 33 4.08 -9.65 -2.86
N GLU A 34 3.99 -10.22 -4.07
CA GLU A 34 2.95 -11.18 -4.47
C GLU A 34 3.06 -12.46 -3.64
N ASP A 35 4.28 -13.01 -3.52
CA ASP A 35 4.57 -14.19 -2.69
C ASP A 35 4.36 -13.97 -1.18
N ARG A 36 4.35 -12.71 -0.72
CA ARG A 36 4.10 -12.34 0.68
C ARG A 36 2.62 -12.04 0.98
N ALA A 37 1.82 -11.78 -0.05
CA ALA A 37 0.42 -11.41 0.07
C ALA A 37 -0.55 -12.60 -0.10
N ASP A 38 -0.04 -13.75 -0.58
CA ASP A 38 -0.75 -15.04 -0.67
C ASP A 38 -0.90 -15.76 0.68
#